data_AF-F9P511-F1
#
_entry.id   AF-F9P511-F1
#
_cell.length_a   1.000
_cell.length_b   1.000
_cell.length_c   1.000
_cell.angle_alpha   90.00
_cell.angle_beta   90.00
_cell.angle_gamma   90.00
#
_symmetry.space_group_name_H-M   'P 1'
#
loop_
_entity.id
_entity.type
_entity.pdbx_description
1 polymer ?
#
loop_
_entity_poly.entity_id
_entity_poly.type
_entity_poly.pdbx_seq_one_letter_code
_entity_poly.pdbx_strand_id
1 'polypeptide(L)'
;MSKKTIILCLLGCFMMCGVLVLSAVYFGQARKPHHTKVAASYTASQEKKKSPSKESKPATRVPIKSMEEKQKDMEADLPVMGAYGLYYDYANLNLVQVVQAYLDEMGIEHSQVAFSYKDLTSGQTYAMNETQPMTAGSTYKLPLNMLVVDEVEKGNLSLTERFDITHTRYEYIGEHNNYVAAFNGTMNIPEMQEYSLLYSENTPAYALAERLGGLDKAYTMYQRYGKGKGEIKTINQQNQTTTDYYIQVLDYLWKHQEKYKDILYYIGESFPNECYK
;
A
#
# COMPACT_ATOMS: atom_id res chain seq x y z
N MET A 1 23.27 5.37 -34.85
CA MET A 1 23.74 5.37 -33.44
C MET A 1 25.25 5.20 -33.43
N SER A 2 25.99 6.00 -32.66
CA SER A 2 27.45 5.89 -32.58
C SER A 2 27.86 4.60 -31.86
N LYS A 3 28.99 3.99 -32.23
CA LYS A 3 29.56 2.82 -31.54
C LYS A 3 29.70 3.05 -30.03
N LYS A 4 29.96 4.30 -29.61
CA LYS A 4 30.03 4.67 -28.18
C LYS A 4 28.67 4.58 -27.49
N THR A 5 27.57 4.95 -28.17
CA THR A 5 26.20 4.86 -27.64
C THR A 5 25.74 3.41 -27.48
N ILE A 6 26.12 2.53 -28.41
CA ILE A 6 25.78 1.10 -28.34
C ILE A 6 26.49 0.43 -27.15
N ILE A 7 27.77 0.75 -26.94
CA ILE A 7 28.55 0.21 -25.82
C ILE A 7 28.01 0.68 -24.46
N LEU A 8 27.58 1.95 -24.37
CA LEU A 8 26.99 2.50 -23.13
C LEU A 8 25.64 1.85 -22.80
N CYS A 9 24.79 1.59 -23.81
CA CYS A 9 23.52 0.89 -23.62
C CYS A 9 23.72 -0.56 -23.20
N LEU A 10 24.69 -1.27 -23.79
CA LEU A 10 24.99 -2.67 -23.44
C LEU A 10 25.54 -2.80 -22.01
N LEU A 11 26.38 -1.86 -21.56
CA LEU A 11 26.88 -1.82 -20.18
C LEU A 11 25.75 -1.51 -19.17
N GLY A 12 24.83 -0.60 -19.53
CA GLY A 12 23.64 -0.30 -18.72
C GLY A 12 22.70 -1.50 -18.56
N CYS A 13 22.45 -2.25 -19.64
CA CYS A 13 21.66 -3.48 -19.59
C CYS A 13 22.34 -4.58 -18.77
N PHE A 14 23.66 -4.73 -18.85
CA PHE A 14 24.40 -5.72 -18.06
C PHE A 14 24.36 -5.42 -16.55
N MET A 15 24.44 -4.16 -16.15
CA MET A 15 24.33 -3.78 -14.74
C MET A 15 22.91 -3.99 -14.18
N MET A 16 21.87 -3.67 -14.95
CA MET A 16 20.48 -3.95 -14.57
C MET A 16 20.19 -5.45 -14.43
N CYS A 17 20.68 -6.27 -15.36
CA CYS A 17 20.56 -7.73 -15.27
C CYS A 17 21.34 -8.30 -14.08
N GLY A 18 22.53 -7.76 -13.77
CA GLY A 18 23.33 -8.18 -12.63
C GLY A 18 22.65 -7.96 -11.28
N VAL A 19 22.00 -6.80 -11.10
CA VAL A 19 21.25 -6.47 -9.87
C VAL A 19 20.01 -7.36 -9.71
N LEU A 20 19.30 -7.66 -10.80
CA LEU A 20 18.13 -8.55 -10.78
C LEU A 20 18.48 -10.03 -10.51
N VAL A 21 19.65 -10.50 -10.95
CA VAL A 21 20.11 -11.86 -10.66
C VAL A 21 20.60 -12.00 -9.22
N LEU A 22 21.28 -10.99 -8.68
CA LEU A 22 21.74 -10.99 -7.28
C LEU A 22 20.57 -10.94 -6.28
N SER A 23 19.50 -10.19 -6.57
CA SER A 23 18.30 -10.20 -5.74
C SER A 23 17.59 -11.56 -5.79
N ALA A 24 17.41 -12.17 -6.97
CA ALA A 24 16.80 -13.48 -7.10
C ALA A 24 17.56 -14.61 -6.35
N VAL A 25 18.89 -14.56 -6.32
CA VAL A 25 19.72 -15.54 -5.58
C VAL A 25 19.61 -15.34 -4.07
N TYR A 26 19.52 -14.09 -3.58
CA TYR A 26 19.29 -13.80 -2.17
C TYR A 26 17.89 -14.22 -1.69
N PHE A 27 16.86 -14.01 -2.51
CA PHE A 27 15.49 -14.46 -2.20
C PHE A 27 15.32 -15.99 -2.29
N GLY A 28 16.09 -16.66 -3.16
CA GLY A 28 16.06 -18.12 -3.31
C GLY A 28 16.61 -18.90 -2.11
N GLN A 29 17.52 -18.31 -1.33
CA GLN A 29 18.16 -18.98 -0.18
C GLN A 29 17.42 -18.79 1.16
N ALA A 30 16.42 -17.91 1.25
CA ALA A 30 15.72 -17.58 2.49
C ALA A 30 14.44 -18.40 2.77
N ARG A 31 14.04 -19.34 1.90
CA ARG A 31 12.83 -20.15 2.11
C ARG A 31 13.11 -21.35 3.03
N LYS A 32 12.87 -21.18 4.33
CA LYS A 32 12.46 -22.30 5.19
C LYS A 32 10.93 -22.45 5.10
N PRO A 33 10.39 -23.68 5.05
CA PRO A 33 8.95 -23.89 5.01
C PRO A 33 8.30 -23.36 6.29
N HIS A 34 7.43 -22.36 6.15
CA HIS A 34 6.63 -21.87 7.27
C HIS A 34 5.41 -22.79 7.40
N HIS A 35 5.28 -23.47 8.53
CA HIS A 35 4.06 -24.21 8.84
C HIS A 35 2.97 -23.21 9.24
N THR A 36 2.01 -22.98 8.33
CA THR A 36 0.86 -22.11 8.57
C THR A 36 -0.07 -22.74 9.63
N LYS A 37 -0.19 -22.09 10.79
CA LYS A 37 -1.35 -22.30 11.67
C LYS A 37 -2.49 -21.46 11.13
N VAL A 38 -3.39 -22.09 10.38
CA VAL A 38 -4.68 -21.51 10.01
C VAL A 38 -5.44 -21.19 11.30
N ALA A 39 -5.81 -19.93 11.51
CA ALA A 39 -6.64 -19.52 12.63
C ALA A 39 -8.01 -20.21 12.51
N ALA A 40 -8.33 -21.07 13.48
CA ALA A 40 -9.60 -21.76 13.53
C ALA A 40 -10.75 -20.75 13.71
N SER A 41 -11.80 -20.95 12.91
CA SER A 41 -13.07 -20.23 12.91
C SER A 41 -13.66 -20.04 14.31
N TYR A 42 -13.87 -18.79 14.72
CA TYR A 42 -14.73 -18.46 15.85
C TYR A 42 -16.19 -18.34 15.38
N THR A 43 -17.01 -19.32 15.74
CA THR A 43 -18.47 -19.20 15.73
C THR A 43 -18.91 -18.20 16.79
N ALA A 44 -19.41 -17.03 16.36
CA ALA A 44 -20.10 -16.09 17.23
C ALA A 44 -21.62 -16.31 17.11
N SER A 45 -22.19 -16.83 18.18
CA SER A 45 -23.63 -17.01 18.38
C SER A 45 -24.37 -15.68 18.31
N GLN A 46 -25.51 -15.67 17.62
CA GLN A 46 -26.42 -14.53 17.55
C GLN A 46 -27.07 -14.26 18.92
N GLU A 47 -26.97 -13.03 19.40
CA GLU A 47 -28.01 -12.42 20.23
C GLU A 47 -28.30 -10.98 19.78
N LYS A 48 -29.53 -10.78 19.30
CA LYS A 48 -30.13 -9.47 19.01
C LYS A 48 -30.22 -8.62 20.28
N LYS A 49 -29.62 -7.42 20.30
CA LYS A 49 -30.13 -6.30 21.10
C LYS A 49 -30.13 -4.98 20.32
N LYS A 50 -31.23 -4.26 20.50
CA LYS A 50 -31.69 -3.06 19.81
C LYS A 50 -30.73 -1.86 19.94
N SER A 51 -30.61 -1.12 18.84
CA SER A 51 -29.94 0.18 18.74
C SER A 51 -30.61 1.25 19.60
N PRO A 52 -29.83 2.23 20.08
CA PRO A 52 -30.21 3.62 19.95
C PRO A 52 -29.11 4.44 19.27
N SER A 53 -29.54 5.25 18.30
CA SER A 53 -28.79 6.30 17.62
C SER A 53 -28.01 7.17 18.62
N LYS A 54 -26.68 7.27 18.44
CA LYS A 54 -25.86 8.29 19.07
C LYS A 54 -25.20 9.15 18.01
N GLU A 55 -25.80 10.32 17.84
CA GLU A 55 -25.19 11.62 17.62
C GLU A 55 -23.65 11.62 17.58
N SER A 56 -23.13 12.08 16.44
CA SER A 56 -21.71 12.37 16.22
C SER A 56 -21.23 13.42 17.24
N LYS A 57 -20.34 13.02 18.15
CA LYS A 57 -19.59 13.95 19.00
C LYS A 57 -18.67 14.81 18.11
N PRO A 58 -18.50 16.11 18.40
CA PRO A 58 -17.53 16.94 17.71
C PRO A 58 -16.13 16.41 17.96
N ALA A 59 -15.30 16.35 16.92
CA ALA A 59 -13.89 16.04 17.04
C ALA A 59 -13.25 17.01 18.06
N THR A 60 -12.82 16.47 19.20
CA THR A 60 -12.04 17.20 20.20
C THR A 60 -10.79 17.73 19.49
N ARG A 61 -10.66 19.06 19.37
CA ARG A 61 -9.41 19.68 18.89
C ARG A 61 -8.29 19.22 19.82
N VAL A 62 -7.40 18.39 19.32
CA VAL A 62 -6.17 18.04 20.03
C VAL A 62 -5.40 19.33 20.29
N PRO A 63 -4.88 19.56 21.50
CA PRO A 63 -4.04 20.72 21.76
C PRO A 63 -2.85 20.68 20.82
N ILE A 64 -2.67 21.73 20.02
CA ILE A 64 -1.43 21.94 19.27
C ILE A 64 -0.33 22.10 20.32
N LYS A 65 0.69 21.23 20.27
CA LYS A 65 1.87 21.30 21.16
C LYS A 65 2.38 22.74 21.21
N SER A 66 2.68 23.23 22.42
CA SER A 66 3.32 24.54 22.58
C SER A 66 4.66 24.57 21.85
N MET A 67 5.17 25.78 21.56
CA MET A 67 6.50 25.90 20.93
C MET A 67 7.60 25.27 21.78
N GLU A 68 7.47 25.33 23.11
CA GLU A 68 8.40 24.72 24.05
C GLU A 68 8.36 23.19 24.01
N GLU A 69 7.17 22.59 23.92
CA GLU A 69 7.01 21.14 23.76
C GLU A 69 7.55 20.66 22.41
N LYS A 70 7.30 21.40 21.32
CA LYS A 70 7.87 21.11 20.00
C LYS A 70 9.40 21.16 20.02
N GLN A 71 9.97 22.17 20.66
CA GLN A 71 11.42 22.33 20.79
C GLN A 71 12.02 21.16 21.56
N LYS A 72 11.39 20.75 22.66
CA LYS A 72 11.85 19.63 23.48
C LYS A 72 11.82 18.29 22.74
N ASP A 73 10.76 18.01 22.00
CA ASP A 73 10.65 16.79 21.19
C ASP A 73 11.72 16.78 20.10
N MET A 74 11.91 17.91 19.43
CA MET A 74 12.92 18.08 18.39
C MET A 74 14.35 17.94 18.93
N GLU A 75 14.63 18.47 20.11
CA GLU A 75 15.93 18.29 20.81
C GLU A 75 16.18 16.82 21.17
N ALA A 76 15.15 16.10 21.59
CA ALA A 76 15.24 14.67 21.89
C ALA A 76 15.54 13.84 20.63
N ASP A 77 14.93 14.20 19.50
CA ASP A 77 15.10 13.50 18.22
C ASP A 77 16.35 13.95 17.44
N LEU A 78 16.97 15.08 17.82
CA LEU A 78 18.10 15.69 17.12
C LEU A 78 19.28 14.74 16.87
N PRO A 79 19.71 13.87 17.82
CA PRO A 79 20.78 12.91 17.57
C PRO A 79 20.43 11.89 16.47
N VAL A 80 19.18 11.43 16.43
CA VAL A 80 18.69 10.47 15.43
C VAL A 80 18.56 11.14 14.07
N MET A 81 17.91 12.31 14.02
CA MET A 81 17.77 13.09 12.81
C MET A 81 19.14 13.47 12.22
N GLY A 82 20.08 13.91 13.07
CA GLY A 82 21.45 14.21 12.67
C GLY A 82 22.19 13.01 12.08
N ALA A 83 22.02 11.81 12.65
CA ALA A 83 22.61 10.58 12.10
C ALA A 83 22.08 10.23 10.70
N TYR A 84 20.86 10.65 10.36
CA TYR A 84 20.26 10.52 9.03
C TYR A 84 20.48 11.72 8.10
N GLY A 85 21.23 12.74 8.53
CA GLY A 85 21.45 13.96 7.76
C GLY A 85 20.22 14.88 7.69
N LEU A 86 19.28 14.76 8.62
CA LEU A 86 18.03 15.51 8.66
C LEU A 86 18.17 16.73 9.59
N TYR A 87 19.01 17.70 9.24
CA TYR A 87 19.35 18.87 10.07
C TYR A 87 18.69 20.18 9.59
N TYR A 88 17.38 20.16 9.37
CA TYR A 88 16.65 21.32 8.85
C TYR A 88 16.21 22.31 9.93
N ASP A 89 15.83 23.52 9.52
CA ASP A 89 15.28 24.56 10.39
C ASP A 89 13.82 24.27 10.77
N TYR A 90 13.60 23.20 11.52
CA TYR A 90 12.28 22.75 11.99
C TYR A 90 11.56 23.79 12.86
N ALA A 91 12.27 24.77 13.43
CA ALA A 91 11.68 25.83 14.23
C ALA A 91 10.92 26.85 13.36
N ASN A 92 11.38 27.07 12.12
CA ASN A 92 10.82 28.07 11.20
C ASN A 92 10.18 27.47 9.94
N LEU A 93 10.47 26.21 9.62
CA LEU A 93 9.94 25.51 8.44
C LEU A 93 8.76 24.61 8.82
N ASN A 94 7.71 24.61 8.00
CA ASN A 94 6.67 23.59 8.08
C ASN A 94 7.10 22.29 7.38
N LEU A 95 6.32 21.22 7.54
CA LEU A 95 6.63 19.90 6.95
C LEU A 95 6.92 19.93 5.45
N VAL A 96 6.14 20.69 4.67
CA VAL A 96 6.36 20.79 3.20
C VAL A 96 7.69 21.47 2.92
N GLN A 97 8.01 22.55 3.62
CA GLN A 97 9.26 23.29 3.44
C GLN A 97 10.49 22.47 3.87
N VAL A 98 10.38 21.68 4.94
CA VAL A 98 11.43 20.75 5.36
C VAL A 98 11.70 19.71 4.27
N VAL A 99 10.64 19.10 3.72
CA VAL A 99 10.77 18.14 2.62
C VAL A 99 11.40 18.80 1.39
N GLN A 100 10.96 20.00 1.01
CA GLN A 100 11.55 20.75 -0.11
C GLN A 100 13.04 21.04 0.10
N ALA A 101 13.44 21.48 1.30
CA ALA A 101 14.84 21.73 1.63
C ALA A 101 15.69 20.45 1.51
N TYR A 102 15.17 19.31 1.96
CA TYR A 102 15.82 18.01 1.76
C TYR A 102 15.96 17.65 0.28
N LEU A 103 14.91 17.84 -0.51
CA LEU A 103 14.94 17.54 -1.95
C LEU A 103 15.93 18.45 -2.69
N ASP A 104 15.99 19.74 -2.33
CA ASP A 104 16.97 20.69 -2.88
C ASP A 104 18.41 20.26 -2.57
N GLU A 105 18.69 19.88 -1.32
CA GLU A 105 20.00 19.40 -0.89
C GLU A 105 20.43 18.12 -1.63
N MET A 106 19.47 17.21 -1.87
CA MET A 106 19.71 15.95 -2.60
C MET A 106 19.70 16.11 -4.13
N GLY A 107 19.40 17.31 -4.65
CA GLY A 107 19.30 17.56 -6.10
C GLY A 107 18.13 16.83 -6.76
N ILE A 108 17.02 16.63 -6.03
CA ILE A 108 15.81 15.98 -6.49
C ILE A 108 14.78 17.04 -6.85
N GLU A 109 14.34 17.05 -8.11
CA GLU A 109 13.25 17.92 -8.56
C GLU A 109 11.99 17.68 -7.72
N HIS A 110 11.38 18.74 -7.18
CA HIS A 110 10.22 18.60 -6.28
C HIS A 110 9.06 17.84 -6.93
N SER A 111 8.91 17.99 -8.25
CA SER A 111 7.91 17.26 -9.05
C SER A 111 8.07 15.74 -9.02
N GLN A 112 9.23 15.20 -8.62
CA GLN A 112 9.44 13.75 -8.51
C GLN A 112 8.87 13.16 -7.23
N VAL A 113 8.44 14.00 -6.28
CA VAL A 113 7.92 13.58 -4.97
C VAL A 113 6.55 14.19 -4.74
N ALA A 114 5.61 13.36 -4.28
CA ALA A 114 4.31 13.80 -3.79
C ALA A 114 4.02 13.09 -2.48
N PHE A 115 3.39 13.78 -1.54
CA PHE A 115 2.92 13.16 -0.31
C PHE A 115 1.61 13.79 0.13
N SER A 116 0.82 13.00 0.86
CA SER A 116 -0.32 13.44 1.63
C SER A 116 -0.24 12.74 2.98
N TYR A 117 -0.37 13.51 4.05
CA TYR A 117 -0.28 13.03 5.43
C TYR A 117 -1.49 13.53 6.21
N LYS A 118 -2.00 12.67 7.10
CA LYS A 118 -3.08 13.00 8.03
C LYS A 118 -2.72 12.51 9.43
N ASP A 119 -2.69 13.42 10.38
CA ASP A 119 -2.67 13.08 11.80
C ASP A 119 -4.07 12.62 12.22
N LEU A 120 -4.18 11.37 12.65
CA LEU A 120 -5.45 10.76 13.06
C LEU A 120 -5.96 11.30 14.41
N THR A 121 -5.07 11.86 15.22
CA THR A 121 -5.40 12.44 16.53
C THR A 121 -6.01 13.82 16.33
N SER A 122 -5.29 14.74 15.68
CA SER A 122 -5.74 16.13 15.50
C SER A 122 -6.66 16.35 14.29
N GLY A 123 -6.62 15.44 13.32
CA GLY A 123 -7.25 15.60 12.01
C GLY A 123 -6.48 16.54 11.06
N GLN A 124 -5.33 17.08 11.47
CA GLN A 124 -4.52 17.95 10.63
C GLN A 124 -3.98 17.19 9.42
N THR A 125 -3.97 17.86 8.27
CA THR A 125 -3.45 17.30 7.01
C THR A 125 -2.36 18.19 6.43
N TYR A 126 -1.42 17.55 5.74
CA TYR A 126 -0.33 18.19 5.02
C TYR A 126 -0.18 17.49 3.67
N ALA A 127 0.13 18.24 2.61
CA ALA A 127 0.30 17.64 1.30
C ALA A 127 1.26 18.46 0.42
N MET A 128 1.94 17.77 -0.49
CA MET A 128 2.79 18.34 -1.52
C MET A 128 2.53 17.59 -2.83
N ASN A 129 2.33 18.33 -3.91
CA ASN A 129 2.05 17.78 -5.24
C ASN A 129 0.91 16.75 -5.26
N GLU A 130 -0.13 16.97 -4.44
CA GLU A 130 -1.10 15.94 -4.09
C GLU A 130 -2.00 15.51 -5.25
N THR A 131 -2.15 16.39 -6.24
CA THR A 131 -2.92 16.12 -7.47
C THR A 131 -2.05 15.66 -8.63
N GLN A 132 -0.72 15.61 -8.44
CA GLN A 132 0.20 15.21 -9.49
C GLN A 132 0.09 13.70 -9.77
N PRO A 133 -0.05 13.29 -11.04
CA PRO A 133 -0.02 11.88 -11.40
C PRO A 133 1.34 11.25 -11.08
N MET A 134 1.31 10.19 -10.29
CA MET A 134 2.46 9.37 -9.93
C MET A 134 2.22 7.92 -10.36
N THR A 135 3.29 7.19 -10.68
CA THR A 135 3.20 5.74 -10.94
C THR A 135 2.70 5.04 -9.69
N ALA A 136 1.57 4.34 -9.79
CA ALA A 136 0.94 3.66 -8.67
C ALA A 136 1.67 2.37 -8.27
N GLY A 137 2.27 1.66 -9.22
CA GLY A 137 2.87 0.35 -8.95
C GLY A 137 1.84 -0.61 -8.34
N SER A 138 2.26 -1.50 -7.44
CA SER A 138 1.37 -2.46 -6.78
C SER A 138 0.36 -1.86 -5.79
N THR A 139 0.32 -0.54 -5.60
CA THR A 139 -0.62 0.09 -4.65
C THR A 139 -2.09 -0.13 -5.01
N TYR A 140 -2.42 -0.48 -6.26
CA TYR A 140 -3.79 -0.87 -6.65
C TYR A 140 -4.33 -2.10 -5.90
N LYS A 141 -3.43 -2.94 -5.35
CA LYS A 141 -3.81 -4.15 -4.64
C LYS A 141 -4.58 -3.85 -3.36
N LEU A 142 -4.32 -2.72 -2.68
CA LEU A 142 -5.07 -2.38 -1.48
C LEU A 142 -6.57 -2.16 -1.75
N PRO A 143 -6.99 -1.20 -2.61
CA PRO A 143 -8.41 -1.03 -2.91
C PRO A 143 -9.00 -2.23 -3.66
N LEU A 144 -8.21 -3.03 -4.39
CA LEU A 144 -8.68 -4.29 -4.96
C LEU A 144 -9.12 -5.28 -3.88
N ASN A 145 -8.27 -5.51 -2.88
CA ASN A 145 -8.56 -6.43 -1.79
C ASN A 145 -9.76 -5.95 -0.95
N MET A 146 -9.90 -4.64 -0.75
CA MET A 146 -11.09 -4.05 -0.11
C MET A 146 -12.38 -4.33 -0.90
N LEU A 147 -12.35 -4.28 -2.24
CA LEU A 147 -13.53 -4.60 -3.06
C LEU A 147 -13.94 -6.06 -2.88
N VAL A 148 -12.98 -6.98 -2.73
CA VAL A 148 -13.27 -8.39 -2.48
C VAL A 148 -13.92 -8.57 -1.11
N VAL A 149 -13.44 -7.89 -0.07
CA VAL A 149 -14.09 -7.88 1.25
C VAL A 149 -15.52 -7.35 1.15
N ASP A 150 -15.77 -6.30 0.36
CA ASP A 150 -17.14 -5.81 0.14
C ASP A 150 -18.06 -6.86 -0.45
N GLU A 151 -17.58 -7.67 -1.40
CA GLU A 151 -18.40 -8.71 -2.03
C GLU A 151 -18.58 -9.94 -1.13
N VAL A 152 -17.61 -10.25 -0.27
CA VAL A 152 -17.77 -11.25 0.81
C VAL A 152 -18.86 -10.82 1.80
N GLU A 153 -18.82 -9.56 2.27
CA GLU A 153 -19.81 -9.01 3.20
C GLU A 153 -21.23 -8.98 2.62
N LYS A 154 -21.35 -8.81 1.30
CA LYS A 154 -22.64 -8.90 0.59
C LYS A 154 -23.12 -10.34 0.39
N GLY A 155 -22.29 -11.34 0.66
CA GLY A 155 -22.56 -12.76 0.40
C GLY A 155 -22.39 -13.17 -1.06
N ASN A 156 -21.76 -12.36 -1.90
CA ASN A 156 -21.51 -12.65 -3.31
C ASN A 156 -20.25 -13.51 -3.52
N LEU A 157 -19.31 -13.48 -2.57
CA LEU A 157 -18.10 -14.29 -2.58
C LEU A 157 -17.94 -15.04 -1.25
N SER A 158 -17.33 -16.22 -1.29
CA SER A 158 -17.04 -17.05 -0.12
C SER A 158 -15.56 -17.03 0.24
N LEU A 159 -15.25 -16.92 1.52
CA LEU A 159 -13.88 -17.04 2.04
C LEU A 159 -13.32 -18.47 1.95
N THR A 160 -14.19 -19.48 1.91
CA THR A 160 -13.78 -20.89 1.95
C THR A 160 -13.79 -21.56 0.58
N GLU A 161 -14.49 -20.97 -0.40
CA GLU A 161 -14.50 -21.46 -1.77
C GLU A 161 -13.08 -21.36 -2.34
N ARG A 162 -12.63 -22.44 -3.00
CA ARG A 162 -11.35 -22.48 -3.70
C ARG A 162 -11.59 -22.21 -5.18
N PHE A 163 -10.88 -21.23 -5.70
CA PHE A 163 -10.99 -20.76 -7.08
C PHE A 163 -9.85 -21.30 -7.92
N ASP A 164 -10.16 -21.80 -9.11
CA ASP A 164 -9.16 -22.19 -10.10
C ASP A 164 -8.32 -20.98 -10.53
N ILE A 165 -7.00 -21.09 -10.38
CA ILE A 165 -6.01 -20.09 -10.77
C ILE A 165 -5.15 -20.53 -11.96
N THR A 166 -5.39 -21.72 -12.54
CA THR A 166 -4.57 -22.27 -13.63
C THR A 166 -4.61 -21.42 -14.90
N HIS A 167 -5.73 -20.74 -15.11
CA HIS A 167 -6.00 -19.89 -16.27
C HIS A 167 -6.02 -18.40 -15.95
N THR A 168 -5.60 -18.01 -14.74
CA THR A 168 -5.50 -16.60 -14.37
C THR A 168 -4.55 -15.87 -15.31
N ARG A 169 -4.86 -14.62 -15.63
CA ARG A 169 -3.92 -13.72 -16.34
C ARG A 169 -2.56 -13.72 -15.63
N TYR A 170 -1.46 -13.55 -16.37
CA TYR A 170 -0.13 -13.38 -15.79
C TYR A 170 0.71 -12.35 -16.56
N GLU A 171 1.61 -11.66 -15.85
CA GLU A 171 2.68 -10.86 -16.46
C GLU A 171 3.95 -11.69 -16.64
N TYR A 172 4.23 -12.57 -15.68
CA TYR A 172 5.37 -13.48 -15.69
C TYR A 172 4.90 -14.91 -15.43
N ILE A 173 5.10 -15.79 -16.43
CA ILE A 173 4.65 -17.18 -16.37
C ILE A 173 5.33 -17.99 -15.26
N GLY A 174 6.56 -17.63 -14.86
CA GLY A 174 7.27 -18.32 -13.79
C GLY A 174 6.62 -18.12 -12.43
N GLU A 175 6.22 -16.87 -12.11
CA GLU A 175 5.45 -16.57 -10.89
C GLU A 175 4.12 -17.33 -10.91
N HIS A 176 3.37 -17.22 -12.02
CA HIS A 176 2.09 -17.92 -12.20
C HIS A 176 2.19 -19.42 -11.94
N ASN A 177 3.12 -20.10 -12.62
CA ASN A 177 3.32 -21.54 -12.48
C ASN A 177 3.73 -21.93 -11.05
N ASN A 178 4.50 -21.09 -10.36
CA ASN A 178 4.87 -21.33 -8.97
C ASN A 178 3.65 -21.32 -8.05
N TYR A 179 2.74 -20.36 -8.21
CA TYR A 179 1.50 -20.29 -7.42
C TYR A 179 0.53 -21.43 -7.78
N VAL A 180 0.37 -21.73 -9.07
CA VAL A 180 -0.41 -22.89 -9.51
C VAL A 180 0.13 -24.19 -8.88
N ALA A 181 1.44 -24.40 -8.88
CA ALA A 181 2.04 -25.58 -8.26
C ALA A 181 1.91 -25.58 -6.73
N ALA A 182 2.17 -24.46 -6.07
CA ALA A 182 2.17 -24.36 -4.60
C ALA A 182 0.76 -24.58 -4.00
N PHE A 183 -0.28 -24.19 -4.73
CA PHE A 183 -1.67 -24.25 -4.26
C PHE A 183 -2.51 -25.32 -4.97
N ASN A 184 -1.87 -26.26 -5.67
CA ASN A 184 -2.54 -27.34 -6.42
C ASN A 184 -3.63 -26.79 -7.37
N GLY A 185 -3.33 -25.69 -8.06
CA GLY A 185 -4.17 -25.07 -9.07
C GLY A 185 -5.34 -24.24 -8.54
N THR A 186 -5.59 -24.18 -7.23
CA THR A 186 -6.72 -23.42 -6.69
C THR A 186 -6.34 -22.62 -5.46
N MET A 187 -6.91 -21.44 -5.23
CA MET A 187 -6.71 -20.64 -4.01
C MET A 187 -8.03 -20.13 -3.44
N ASN A 188 -8.14 -19.99 -2.12
CA ASN A 188 -9.26 -19.27 -1.49
C ASN A 188 -8.94 -17.77 -1.31
N ILE A 189 -9.94 -16.97 -0.93
CA ILE A 189 -9.75 -15.52 -0.76
C ILE A 189 -8.66 -15.19 0.27
N PRO A 190 -8.68 -15.73 1.50
CA PRO A 190 -7.61 -15.44 2.47
C PRO A 190 -6.19 -15.70 1.94
N GLU A 191 -5.98 -16.84 1.26
CA GLU A 191 -4.68 -17.15 0.62
C GLU A 191 -4.33 -16.10 -0.44
N MET A 192 -5.27 -15.71 -1.30
CA MET A 192 -4.98 -14.70 -2.32
C MET A 192 -4.72 -13.30 -1.72
N GLN A 193 -5.45 -12.91 -0.66
CA GLN A 193 -5.28 -11.61 -0.02
C GLN A 193 -3.94 -11.51 0.70
N GLU A 194 -3.53 -12.57 1.41
CA GLU A 194 -2.22 -12.67 2.05
C GLU A 194 -1.12 -12.43 1.02
N TYR A 195 -1.06 -13.22 -0.06
CA TYR A 195 0.04 -13.12 -1.00
C TYR A 195 -0.02 -11.86 -1.87
N SER A 196 -1.22 -11.35 -2.16
CA SER A 196 -1.38 -10.08 -2.87
C SER A 196 -0.88 -8.88 -2.07
N LEU A 197 -1.04 -8.87 -0.74
CA LEU A 197 -0.72 -7.70 0.09
C LEU A 197 0.63 -7.82 0.77
N LEU A 198 0.94 -8.97 1.36
CA LEU A 198 2.18 -9.21 2.10
C LEU A 198 3.39 -9.31 1.18
N TYR A 199 3.25 -10.05 0.07
CA TYR A 199 4.35 -10.31 -0.87
C TYR A 199 4.23 -9.51 -2.18
N SER A 200 3.16 -8.73 -2.33
CA SER A 200 2.89 -7.93 -3.52
C SER A 200 2.85 -8.76 -4.81
N GLU A 201 2.35 -10.00 -4.75
CA GLU A 201 2.35 -10.93 -5.87
C GLU A 201 1.22 -10.62 -6.87
N ASN A 202 1.44 -10.92 -8.15
CA ASN A 202 0.50 -10.55 -9.22
C ASN A 202 -0.55 -11.62 -9.46
N THR A 203 -0.16 -12.90 -9.47
CA THR A 203 -1.04 -14.05 -9.73
C THR A 203 -2.24 -14.08 -8.77
N PRO A 204 -2.06 -14.06 -7.43
CA PRO A 204 -3.19 -13.98 -6.50
C PRO A 204 -3.99 -12.66 -6.64
N ALA A 205 -3.35 -11.53 -6.94
CA ALA A 205 -4.06 -10.27 -7.16
C ALA A 205 -4.97 -10.33 -8.40
N TYR A 206 -4.51 -10.94 -9.50
CA TYR A 206 -5.31 -11.09 -10.71
C TYR A 206 -6.44 -12.09 -10.53
N ALA A 207 -6.21 -13.18 -9.79
CA ALA A 207 -7.26 -14.12 -9.43
C ALA A 207 -8.38 -13.45 -8.61
N LEU A 208 -8.02 -12.57 -7.65
CA LEU A 208 -8.98 -11.72 -6.93
C LEU A 208 -9.74 -10.77 -7.87
N ALA A 209 -9.04 -10.12 -8.80
CA ALA A 209 -9.66 -9.21 -9.76
C ALA A 209 -10.65 -9.93 -10.68
N GLU A 210 -10.37 -11.16 -11.11
CA GLU A 210 -11.29 -11.98 -11.91
C GLU A 210 -12.61 -12.25 -11.19
N ARG A 211 -12.59 -12.38 -9.85
CA ARG A 211 -13.83 -12.52 -9.05
C ARG A 211 -14.70 -11.25 -9.09
N LEU A 212 -14.12 -10.12 -9.49
CA LEU A 212 -14.81 -8.84 -9.66
C LEU A 212 -15.09 -8.53 -11.14
N GLY A 213 -14.88 -9.48 -12.06
CA GLY A 213 -15.03 -9.29 -13.51
C GLY A 213 -13.75 -8.85 -14.22
N GLY A 214 -12.59 -9.04 -13.60
CA GLY A 214 -11.27 -8.73 -14.14
C GLY A 214 -10.74 -7.36 -13.71
N LEU A 215 -9.45 -7.11 -13.98
CA LEU A 215 -8.76 -5.87 -13.60
C LEU A 215 -9.45 -4.62 -14.15
N ASP A 216 -9.82 -4.63 -15.44
CA ASP A 216 -10.46 -3.47 -16.07
C ASP A 216 -11.75 -3.10 -15.34
N LYS A 217 -12.53 -4.11 -14.95
CA LYS A 217 -13.74 -3.90 -14.17
C LYS A 217 -13.42 -3.38 -12.78
N ALA A 218 -12.42 -3.94 -12.10
CA ALA A 218 -11.99 -3.50 -10.77
C ALA A 218 -11.54 -2.02 -10.75
N TYR A 219 -10.78 -1.57 -11.75
CA TYR A 219 -10.36 -0.16 -11.86
C TYR A 219 -11.54 0.82 -11.88
N THR A 220 -12.67 0.45 -12.49
CA THR A 220 -13.87 1.30 -12.50
C THR A 220 -14.56 1.42 -11.13
N MET A 221 -14.25 0.52 -10.18
CA MET A 221 -14.89 0.46 -8.88
C MET A 221 -14.14 1.23 -7.78
N TYR A 222 -12.88 1.61 -8.00
CA TYR A 222 -12.01 2.25 -7.00
C TYR A 222 -12.54 3.58 -6.44
N GLN A 223 -13.40 4.27 -7.19
CA GLN A 223 -14.09 5.46 -6.70
C GLN A 223 -14.94 5.22 -5.44
N ARG A 224 -15.21 3.95 -5.08
CA ARG A 224 -15.93 3.56 -3.86
C ARG A 224 -15.25 4.05 -2.58
N TYR A 225 -13.92 4.19 -2.57
CA TYR A 225 -13.15 4.55 -1.37
C TYR A 225 -12.63 5.98 -1.36
N GLY A 226 -12.87 6.73 -2.43
CA GLY A 226 -12.40 8.10 -2.55
C GLY A 226 -12.40 8.56 -4.00
N LYS A 227 -12.31 9.87 -4.21
CA LYS A 227 -12.20 10.47 -5.53
C LYS A 227 -11.28 11.68 -5.45
N GLY A 228 -10.14 11.59 -6.12
CA GLY A 228 -9.17 12.67 -6.21
C GLY A 228 -9.75 13.90 -6.92
N LYS A 229 -9.30 15.08 -6.53
CA LYS A 229 -9.69 16.36 -7.14
C LYS A 229 -8.94 16.68 -8.43
N GLY A 230 -7.74 16.11 -8.62
CA GLY A 230 -6.89 16.27 -9.82
C GLY A 230 -7.42 15.61 -11.10
N GLU A 231 -6.65 15.61 -12.18
CA GLU A 231 -7.02 14.95 -13.46
C GLU A 231 -7.25 13.44 -13.26
N ILE A 232 -6.30 12.80 -12.59
CA ILE A 232 -6.39 11.40 -12.18
C ILE A 232 -7.25 11.29 -10.92
N LYS A 233 -8.44 10.70 -11.07
CA LYS A 233 -9.47 10.62 -10.02
C LYS A 233 -9.31 9.45 -9.06
N THR A 234 -8.71 8.36 -9.52
CA THR A 234 -8.45 7.13 -8.78
C THR A 234 -7.13 6.56 -9.30
N ILE A 235 -6.86 5.28 -9.06
CA ILE A 235 -5.85 4.56 -9.83
C ILE A 235 -6.43 4.28 -11.23
N ASN A 236 -5.71 4.63 -12.30
CA ASN A 236 -6.15 4.42 -13.69
C ASN A 236 -5.49 3.19 -14.34
N GLN A 237 -5.97 2.80 -15.52
CA GLN A 237 -5.45 1.66 -16.27
C GLN A 237 -4.01 1.87 -16.78
N GLN A 238 -3.53 3.12 -16.82
CA GLN A 238 -2.14 3.47 -17.13
C GLN A 238 -1.22 3.35 -15.91
N ASN A 239 -1.69 2.76 -14.82
CA ASN A 239 -0.95 2.59 -13.56
C ASN A 239 -0.52 3.92 -12.93
N GLN A 240 -1.37 4.93 -13.02
CA GLN A 240 -1.17 6.25 -12.38
C GLN A 240 -2.19 6.45 -11.27
N THR A 241 -1.78 7.16 -10.22
CA THR A 241 -2.62 7.59 -9.09
C THR A 241 -2.15 8.95 -8.58
N THR A 242 -2.83 9.49 -7.57
CA THR A 242 -2.41 10.70 -6.86
C THR A 242 -2.45 10.45 -5.35
N THR A 243 -1.66 11.20 -4.57
CA THR A 243 -1.71 11.07 -3.10
C THR A 243 -3.01 11.62 -2.52
N ASP A 244 -3.66 12.58 -3.20
CA ASP A 244 -4.98 13.10 -2.87
C ASP A 244 -6.10 12.05 -2.95
N TYR A 245 -6.03 11.12 -3.92
CA TYR A 245 -6.92 9.95 -3.94
C TYR A 245 -6.52 8.95 -2.85
N TYR A 246 -5.23 8.61 -2.77
CA TYR A 246 -4.81 7.47 -1.95
C TYR A 246 -4.98 7.74 -0.45
N ILE A 247 -4.82 8.98 0.01
CA ILE A 247 -5.10 9.36 1.41
C ILE A 247 -6.57 9.16 1.79
N GLN A 248 -7.50 9.28 0.82
CA GLN A 248 -8.92 9.00 1.05
C GLN A 248 -9.18 7.49 1.20
N VAL A 249 -8.48 6.64 0.43
CA VAL A 249 -8.54 5.18 0.58
C VAL A 249 -8.07 4.77 1.97
N LEU A 250 -6.95 5.34 2.44
CA LEU A 250 -6.42 5.09 3.78
C LEU A 250 -7.36 5.60 4.88
N ASP A 251 -7.96 6.77 4.72
CA ASP A 251 -8.95 7.30 5.66
C ASP A 251 -10.23 6.45 5.70
N TYR A 252 -10.67 5.94 4.55
CA TYR A 252 -11.79 5.01 4.47
C TYR A 252 -11.46 3.71 5.20
N LEU A 253 -10.29 3.11 4.94
CA LEU A 253 -9.82 1.90 5.61
C LEU A 253 -9.78 2.10 7.14
N TRP A 254 -9.19 3.21 7.59
CA TRP A 254 -9.09 3.58 9.01
C TRP A 254 -10.45 3.74 9.71
N LYS A 255 -11.48 4.20 8.99
CA LYS A 255 -12.83 4.34 9.56
C LYS A 255 -13.61 3.03 9.64
N HIS A 256 -13.15 1.98 8.95
CA HIS A 256 -13.86 0.71 8.81
C HIS A 256 -12.99 -0.48 9.26
N GLN A 257 -12.22 -0.30 10.33
CA GLN A 257 -11.20 -1.27 10.76
C GLN A 257 -11.76 -2.67 11.01
N GLU A 258 -12.91 -2.78 11.69
CA GLU A 258 -13.53 -4.09 11.96
C GLU A 258 -13.84 -4.87 10.69
N LYS A 259 -14.34 -4.18 9.66
CA LYS A 259 -14.68 -4.79 8.37
C LYS A 259 -13.43 -5.25 7.62
N TYR A 260 -12.35 -4.48 7.69
CA TYR A 260 -11.11 -4.74 6.95
C TYR A 260 -9.98 -5.26 7.83
N LYS A 261 -10.29 -5.88 8.97
CA LYS A 261 -9.30 -6.30 9.97
C LYS A 261 -8.21 -7.21 9.40
N ASP A 262 -8.56 -8.11 8.49
CA ASP A 262 -7.60 -9.03 7.87
C ASP A 262 -6.71 -8.30 6.86
N ILE A 263 -7.27 -7.32 6.13
CA ILE A 263 -6.49 -6.44 5.24
C ILE A 263 -5.50 -5.61 6.06
N LEU A 264 -5.94 -5.05 7.18
CA LEU A 264 -5.10 -4.28 8.11
C LEU A 264 -3.97 -5.15 8.68
N TYR A 265 -4.26 -6.41 9.01
CA TYR A 265 -3.25 -7.38 9.42
C TYR A 265 -2.20 -7.58 8.31
N TYR A 266 -2.60 -7.92 7.09
CA TYR A 266 -1.64 -8.19 6.01
C TYR A 266 -0.76 -6.99 5.65
N ILE A 267 -1.30 -5.77 5.62
CA ILE A 267 -0.48 -4.57 5.36
C ILE A 267 0.40 -4.22 6.56
N GLY A 268 0.00 -4.54 7.79
CA GLY A 268 0.82 -4.36 8.99
C GLY A 268 2.00 -5.33 9.06
N GLU A 269 1.82 -6.54 8.53
CA GLU A 269 2.89 -7.54 8.42
C GLU A 269 3.78 -7.33 7.20
N SER A 270 3.43 -6.42 6.28
CA SER A 270 4.29 -6.11 5.13
C SER A 270 5.53 -5.34 5.60
N PHE A 271 6.72 -5.91 5.36
CA PHE A 271 8.03 -5.34 5.74
C PHE A 271 8.21 -5.06 7.25
N PRO A 272 7.95 -6.03 8.15
CA PRO A 272 8.04 -5.79 9.57
C PRO A 272 9.50 -5.55 9.96
N ASN A 273 9.77 -4.41 10.60
CA ASN A 273 11.10 -3.97 11.06
C ASN A 273 12.11 -3.59 9.95
N GLU A 274 11.66 -3.37 8.71
CA GLU A 274 12.56 -2.93 7.62
C GLU A 274 12.54 -1.41 7.40
N CYS A 275 11.40 -0.73 7.61
CA CYS A 275 11.27 0.71 7.34
C CYS A 275 11.42 1.62 8.58
N TYR A 276 11.14 1.11 9.78
CA TYR A 276 11.32 1.82 11.05
C TYR A 276 11.99 0.86 12.02
N LYS A 277 13.30 1.02 12.24
CA LYS A 277 14.08 0.29 13.26
C LYS A 277 14.30 1.18 14.48
#